data_AF-A0AB33U0G7-F1
#
_entry.id   AF-A0AB33U0G7-F1
#
_cell.length_a   1.000
_cell.length_b   1.000
_cell.length_c   1.000
_cell.angle_alpha   90.00
_cell.angle_beta   90.00
_cell.angle_gamma   90.00
#
_symmetry.space_group_name_H-M   'P 1'
#
loop_
_entity.id
_entity.type
_entity.pdbx_description
1 polymer ?
#
loop_
_entity_poly.entity_id
_entity_poly.type
_entity_poly.pdbx_seq_one_letter_code
_entity_poly.pdbx_strand_id
1 'polypeptide(L)'
;MQSQHYYLANPNQTQVIFSKTLTQVLTLYEQFVPHEVRNRRNIHLQKQSDIVVIASYLWTIQEGCRTASAIYRAIRHNLSLTTSQNVPYLSKSCSKYSAYALLYLCQTCSFGLIDSFPYTLCHPIRNMRVTLLSDVANIGYNATKKIHYYGLKFSVLVSDSGFPIDYGVTPASIYDGDVALELLENSPFPIVYGDKGYVDR
;
A
#
# COMPACT_ATOMS: atom_id res chain seq x y z
N MET A 1 -33.29 -4.15 -18.26
CA MET A 1 -32.69 -3.84 -16.95
C MET A 1 -33.24 -4.85 -15.96
N GLN A 2 -32.39 -5.65 -15.31
CA GLN A 2 -32.83 -6.64 -14.32
C GLN A 2 -33.19 -5.95 -12.99
N SER A 3 -34.12 -6.52 -12.22
CA SER A 3 -34.67 -5.93 -10.99
C SER A 3 -33.65 -5.95 -9.84
N GLN A 4 -33.73 -4.97 -8.93
CA GLN A 4 -32.84 -4.85 -7.76
C GLN A 4 -32.81 -6.12 -6.87
N HIS A 5 -33.90 -6.89 -6.83
CA HIS A 5 -33.97 -8.16 -6.11
C HIS A 5 -33.05 -9.26 -6.66
N TYR A 6 -32.73 -9.24 -7.96
CA TYR A 6 -31.83 -10.23 -8.57
C TYR A 6 -30.36 -10.03 -8.15
N TYR A 7 -29.95 -8.78 -7.94
CA TYR A 7 -28.59 -8.42 -7.51
C TYR A 7 -28.31 -8.74 -6.04
N LEU A 8 -29.35 -8.78 -5.19
CA LEU A 8 -29.23 -9.22 -3.79
C LEU A 8 -29.08 -10.74 -3.66
N ALA A 9 -29.54 -11.51 -4.66
CA ALA A 9 -29.51 -12.97 -4.64
C ALA A 9 -28.17 -13.59 -5.10
N ASN A 10 -27.31 -12.83 -5.77
CA ASN A 10 -26.00 -13.30 -6.27
C ASN A 10 -24.87 -12.31 -5.97
N PRO A 11 -24.33 -12.30 -4.74
CA PRO A 11 -23.31 -11.34 -4.30
C PRO A 11 -21.98 -11.43 -5.07
N ASN A 12 -21.73 -12.54 -5.78
CA ASN A 12 -20.52 -12.78 -6.58
C ASN A 12 -20.63 -12.32 -8.04
N GLN A 13 -21.72 -11.66 -8.44
CA GLN A 13 -21.80 -11.10 -9.79
C GLN A 13 -20.80 -9.95 -9.96
N THR A 14 -20.06 -9.98 -11.06
CA THR A 14 -19.08 -8.96 -11.45
C THR A 14 -19.62 -7.54 -11.34
N GLN A 15 -20.87 -7.31 -11.71
CA GLN A 15 -21.53 -6.01 -11.64
C GLN A 15 -21.74 -5.53 -10.20
N VAL A 16 -22.03 -6.43 -9.26
CA VAL A 16 -22.22 -6.11 -7.83
C VAL A 16 -20.88 -5.75 -7.19
N ILE A 17 -19.84 -6.53 -7.47
CA ILE A 17 -18.48 -6.27 -7.00
C ILE A 17 -18.00 -4.92 -7.55
N PHE A 18 -18.15 -4.71 -8.86
CA PHE A 18 -17.78 -3.45 -9.50
C PHE A 18 -18.55 -2.24 -8.92
N SER A 19 -19.85 -2.38 -8.65
CA SER A 19 -20.67 -1.32 -8.04
C SER A 19 -20.18 -0.94 -6.63
N LYS A 20 -19.79 -1.93 -5.82
CA LYS A 20 -19.17 -1.69 -4.50
C LYS A 20 -17.85 -0.94 -4.65
N THR A 21 -16.96 -1.41 -5.54
CA THR A 21 -15.68 -0.74 -5.82
C THR A 21 -15.89 0.69 -6.32
N LEU A 22 -16.85 0.91 -7.22
CA LEU A 22 -17.18 2.23 -7.74
C LEU A 22 -17.63 3.19 -6.64
N THR A 23 -18.48 2.73 -5.73
CA THR A 23 -18.99 3.53 -4.60
C THR A 23 -17.85 3.90 -3.65
N GLN A 24 -16.95 2.98 -3.33
CA GLN A 24 -15.78 3.26 -2.50
C GLN A 24 -14.85 4.27 -3.17
N VAL A 25 -14.55 4.10 -4.47
CA VAL A 25 -13.70 5.02 -5.22
C VAL A 25 -14.32 6.40 -5.29
N LEU A 26 -15.65 6.51 -5.47
CA LEU A 26 -16.36 7.79 -5.46
C LEU A 26 -16.11 8.55 -4.15
N THR A 27 -16.36 7.91 -3.00
CA THR A 27 -16.15 8.51 -1.68
C THR A 27 -14.71 9.02 -1.52
N LEU A 28 -13.72 8.21 -1.92
CA LEU A 28 -12.31 8.59 -1.81
C LEU A 28 -11.92 9.72 -2.76
N TYR A 29 -12.43 9.66 -3.98
CA TYR A 29 -12.15 10.68 -4.99
C TYR A 29 -12.73 12.03 -4.53
N GLU A 30 -13.94 12.02 -3.95
CA GLU A 30 -14.58 13.22 -3.42
C GLU A 30 -13.98 13.74 -2.11
N GLN A 31 -13.35 12.88 -1.31
CA GLN A 31 -12.71 13.28 -0.07
C GLN A 31 -11.28 13.81 -0.28
N PHE A 32 -10.48 13.14 -1.13
CA PHE A 32 -9.03 13.35 -1.15
C PHE A 32 -8.50 14.04 -2.41
N VAL A 33 -9.21 14.02 -3.54
CA VAL A 33 -8.69 14.61 -4.78
C VAL A 33 -8.99 16.11 -4.81
N PRO A 34 -7.99 17.01 -4.89
CA PRO A 34 -8.24 18.46 -4.87
C PRO A 34 -9.12 18.94 -6.03
N HIS A 35 -9.85 20.04 -5.81
CA HIS A 35 -10.79 20.60 -6.78
C HIS A 35 -10.11 20.96 -8.11
N GLU A 36 -8.86 21.41 -8.07
CA GLU A 36 -8.03 21.77 -9.22
C GLU A 36 -7.75 20.56 -10.13
N VAL A 37 -7.67 19.37 -9.54
CA VAL A 37 -7.44 18.12 -10.27
C VAL A 37 -8.74 17.62 -10.88
N ARG A 38 -9.85 17.70 -10.13
CA ARG A 38 -11.18 17.35 -10.64
C ARG A 38 -11.57 18.22 -11.83
N ASN A 39 -11.28 19.52 -11.74
CA ASN A 39 -11.57 20.53 -12.76
C ASN A 39 -10.33 20.92 -13.57
N ARG A 40 -9.50 19.92 -13.90
CA ARG A 40 -8.33 20.11 -14.75
C ARG A 40 -8.69 20.73 -16.10
N ARG A 41 -7.69 21.35 -16.74
CA ARG A 41 -7.80 21.83 -18.11
C ARG A 41 -8.30 20.71 -19.03
N ASN A 42 -9.23 21.05 -19.93
CA ASN A 42 -9.87 20.13 -20.88
C ASN A 42 -10.80 19.07 -20.29
N ILE A 43 -11.32 19.27 -19.07
CA ILE A 43 -12.32 18.36 -18.48
C ILE A 43 -13.54 18.15 -19.39
N HIS A 44 -13.93 19.15 -20.18
CA HIS A 44 -15.02 19.06 -21.14
C HIS A 44 -14.79 18.04 -22.28
N LEU A 45 -13.56 17.60 -22.52
CA LEU A 45 -13.22 16.55 -23.51
C LEU A 45 -13.26 15.14 -22.91
N GLN A 46 -13.60 15.00 -21.63
CA GLN A 46 -13.61 13.73 -20.93
C GLN A 46 -14.67 12.79 -21.50
N LYS A 47 -14.24 11.61 -21.96
CA LYS A 47 -15.14 10.56 -22.48
C LYS A 47 -15.69 9.65 -21.39
N GLN A 48 -14.95 9.49 -20.29
CA GLN A 48 -15.32 8.64 -19.16
C GLN A 48 -14.87 9.33 -17.87
N SER A 49 -15.72 9.31 -16.84
CA SER A 49 -15.38 9.89 -15.54
C SER A 49 -14.17 9.22 -14.92
N ASP A 50 -13.34 10.00 -14.21
CA ASP A 50 -12.13 9.50 -13.56
C ASP A 50 -12.45 8.40 -12.55
N ILE A 51 -13.56 8.54 -11.82
CA ILE A 51 -14.07 7.57 -10.85
C ILE A 51 -14.32 6.22 -11.50
N VAL A 52 -14.99 6.18 -12.66
CA VAL A 52 -15.26 4.93 -13.38
C VAL A 52 -13.96 4.32 -13.89
N VAL A 53 -13.06 5.14 -14.44
CA VAL A 53 -11.76 4.68 -14.93
C VAL A 53 -10.92 4.05 -13.81
N ILE A 54 -10.84 4.69 -12.64
CA ILE A 54 -10.11 4.19 -11.46
C ILE A 54 -10.77 2.91 -10.94
N ALA A 55 -12.10 2.89 -10.77
CA ALA A 55 -12.83 1.73 -10.31
C ALA A 55 -12.68 0.53 -11.26
N SER A 56 -12.71 0.76 -12.58
CA SER A 56 -12.52 -0.30 -13.57
C SER A 56 -11.11 -0.88 -13.50
N TYR A 57 -10.10 -0.02 -13.34
CA TYR A 57 -8.73 -0.47 -13.15
C TYR A 57 -8.60 -1.33 -11.88
N LEU A 58 -9.04 -0.82 -10.72
CA LEU A 58 -8.96 -1.55 -9.45
C LEU A 58 -9.70 -2.89 -9.48
N TRP A 59 -10.91 -2.90 -10.05
CA TRP A 59 -11.67 -4.13 -10.24
C TRP A 59 -10.88 -5.16 -11.06
N THR A 60 -10.26 -4.77 -12.19
CA THR A 60 -9.45 -5.74 -12.97
C THR A 60 -8.23 -6.28 -12.22
N ILE A 61 -7.62 -5.47 -11.33
CA ILE A 61 -6.52 -5.94 -10.49
C ILE A 61 -7.01 -6.95 -9.45
N GLN A 62 -8.22 -6.77 -8.90
CA GLN A 62 -8.88 -7.72 -7.99
C GLN A 62 -9.20 -9.05 -8.69
N GLU A 63 -9.62 -8.99 -9.96
CA GLU A 63 -9.80 -10.18 -10.81
C GLU A 63 -8.48 -10.85 -11.24
N GLY A 64 -7.33 -10.34 -10.79
CA GLY A 64 -6.01 -10.93 -11.05
C GLY A 64 -5.37 -10.51 -12.38
N CYS A 65 -5.93 -9.54 -13.10
CA CYS A 65 -5.27 -9.02 -14.30
C CYS A 65 -4.01 -8.24 -13.90
N ARG A 66 -2.87 -8.56 -14.53
CA ARG A 66 -1.58 -7.89 -14.27
C ARG A 66 -0.99 -7.17 -15.48
N THR A 67 -1.48 -7.47 -16.68
CA THR A 67 -1.00 -6.85 -17.93
C THR A 67 -2.00 -5.84 -18.47
N ALA A 68 -1.52 -4.80 -19.15
CA ALA A 68 -2.37 -3.77 -19.75
C ALA A 68 -3.38 -4.34 -20.76
N SER A 69 -2.98 -5.38 -21.51
CA SER A 69 -3.85 -6.07 -22.46
C SER A 69 -4.95 -6.88 -21.78
N ALA A 70 -4.65 -7.57 -20.67
CA ALA A 70 -5.64 -8.29 -19.88
C ALA A 70 -6.66 -7.33 -19.26
N ILE A 71 -6.18 -6.23 -18.67
CA ILE A 71 -7.02 -5.17 -18.09
C ILE A 71 -7.98 -4.60 -19.15
N TYR A 72 -7.46 -4.22 -20.32
CA TYR A 72 -8.28 -3.69 -21.42
C TYR A 72 -9.39 -4.66 -21.83
N ARG A 73 -9.04 -5.95 -22.04
CA ARG A 73 -9.99 -6.98 -22.43
C ARG A 73 -11.05 -7.19 -21.36
N ALA A 74 -10.64 -7.30 -20.10
CA ALA A 74 -11.55 -7.50 -18.98
C ALA A 74 -12.58 -6.37 -18.87
N ILE A 75 -12.14 -5.11 -18.97
CA ILE A 75 -13.03 -3.94 -18.95
C ILE A 75 -14.01 -3.98 -20.14
N ARG A 76 -13.49 -4.23 -21.34
CA ARG A 76 -14.31 -4.23 -22.56
C ARG A 76 -15.38 -5.32 -22.55
N HIS A 77 -15.03 -6.52 -22.07
CA HIS A 77 -15.94 -7.67 -22.06
C HIS A 77 -16.97 -7.62 -20.92
N ASN A 78 -16.60 -7.12 -19.73
CA ASN A 78 -17.47 -7.21 -18.55
C ASN A 78 -18.22 -5.93 -18.21
N LEU A 79 -17.67 -4.76 -18.56
CA LEU A 79 -18.23 -3.45 -18.21
C LEU A 79 -18.76 -2.68 -19.42
N SER A 80 -18.50 -3.16 -20.64
CA SER A 80 -18.93 -2.53 -21.90
C SER A 80 -18.55 -1.04 -22.02
N LEU A 81 -17.50 -0.62 -21.31
CA LEU A 81 -17.05 0.78 -21.28
C LEU A 81 -16.25 1.11 -22.55
N THR A 82 -16.44 2.32 -23.07
CA THR A 82 -15.67 2.88 -24.19
C THR A 82 -14.31 3.36 -23.73
N THR A 83 -13.47 2.46 -23.22
CA THR A 83 -12.07 2.82 -22.96
C THR A 83 -11.33 2.93 -24.29
N SER A 84 -10.88 4.13 -24.65
CA SER A 84 -9.93 4.31 -25.75
C SER A 84 -8.67 3.49 -25.49
N GLN A 85 -8.01 3.03 -26.56
CA GLN A 85 -6.86 2.08 -26.59
C GLN A 85 -5.63 2.44 -25.73
N ASN A 86 -5.65 3.55 -24.97
CA ASN A 86 -4.53 4.08 -24.20
C ASN A 86 -4.57 3.68 -22.70
N VAL A 87 -4.71 2.37 -22.43
CA VAL A 87 -4.56 1.78 -21.09
C VAL A 87 -3.21 2.07 -20.39
N PRO A 88 -2.07 2.26 -21.10
CA PRO A 88 -0.80 2.58 -20.44
C PRO A 88 -0.79 3.91 -19.67
N TYR A 89 -1.65 4.87 -20.03
CA TYR A 89 -1.74 6.16 -19.32
C TYR A 89 -2.45 6.04 -17.97
N LEU A 90 -3.30 5.02 -17.80
CA LEU A 90 -4.02 4.78 -16.56
C LEU A 90 -3.09 4.34 -15.43
N SER A 91 -2.07 3.52 -15.70
CA SER A 91 -1.16 3.05 -14.65
C SER A 91 -0.27 4.17 -14.12
N LYS A 92 0.28 5.03 -14.99
CA LYS A 92 1.14 6.16 -14.59
C LYS A 92 0.40 7.23 -13.77
N SER A 93 -0.87 7.47 -14.07
CA SER A 93 -1.71 8.38 -13.26
C SER A 93 -2.13 7.72 -11.94
N CYS A 94 -2.53 6.43 -11.95
CA CYS A 94 -2.94 5.71 -10.74
C CYS A 94 -1.82 5.53 -9.71
N SER A 95 -0.54 5.45 -10.12
CA SER A 95 0.59 5.40 -9.19
C SER A 95 0.70 6.64 -8.29
N LYS A 96 0.12 7.78 -8.68
CA LYS A 96 0.08 8.99 -7.84
C LYS A 96 -1.07 8.97 -6.83
N TYR A 97 -2.11 8.16 -7.09
CA TYR A 97 -3.32 8.10 -6.28
C TYR A 97 -3.33 6.91 -5.32
N SER A 98 -2.38 5.98 -5.43
CA SER A 98 -2.23 4.83 -4.52
C SER A 98 -1.95 5.26 -3.08
N ALA A 99 -1.20 6.34 -2.86
CA ALA A 99 -0.91 6.86 -1.52
C ALA A 99 -2.17 7.30 -0.76
N TYR A 100 -3.16 7.89 -1.45
CA TYR A 100 -4.41 8.33 -0.83
C TYR A 100 -5.38 7.15 -0.57
N ALA A 101 -5.36 6.13 -1.42
CA ALA A 101 -6.11 4.88 -1.17
C ALA A 101 -5.51 4.06 -0.03
N LEU A 102 -4.18 4.11 0.17
CA LEU A 102 -3.49 3.51 1.31
C LEU A 102 -4.02 4.08 2.63
N LEU A 103 -4.23 5.39 2.73
CA LEU A 103 -4.74 6.04 3.95
C LEU A 103 -6.14 5.54 4.36
N TYR A 104 -7.01 5.23 3.39
CA TYR A 104 -8.36 4.72 3.66
C TYR A 104 -8.37 3.24 4.02
N LEU A 105 -7.53 2.41 3.39
CA LEU A 105 -7.39 1.00 3.78
C LEU A 105 -6.94 0.87 5.25
N CYS A 106 -6.17 1.84 5.74
CA CYS A 106 -5.76 1.91 7.14
C CYS A 106 -6.90 2.26 8.10
N GLN A 107 -7.95 2.98 7.66
CA GLN A 107 -9.08 3.36 8.52
C GLN A 107 -9.96 2.19 8.95
N THR A 108 -9.86 1.03 8.27
CA THR A 108 -10.60 -0.19 8.62
C THR A 108 -9.79 -1.18 9.45
N CYS A 109 -8.52 -0.86 9.75
CA CYS A 109 -7.61 -1.77 10.43
C CYS A 109 -7.83 -1.72 11.94
N SER A 110 -7.93 -2.89 12.57
CA SER A 110 -8.26 -3.01 14.00
C SER A 110 -7.02 -3.00 14.88
N PHE A 111 -5.89 -3.46 14.35
CA PHE A 111 -4.61 -3.53 15.07
C PHE A 111 -3.42 -3.40 14.11
N GLY A 112 -2.26 -3.09 14.69
CA GLY A 112 -0.98 -3.11 14.00
C GLY A 112 -0.13 -4.32 14.37
N LEU A 113 0.83 -4.65 13.51
CA LEU A 113 1.93 -5.57 13.77
C LEU A 113 3.23 -4.80 13.63
N ILE A 114 4.15 -4.95 14.58
CA ILE A 114 5.49 -4.36 14.51
C ILE A 114 6.55 -5.46 14.45
N ASP A 115 7.47 -5.33 13.49
CA ASP A 115 8.62 -6.21 13.39
C ASP A 115 9.87 -5.47 12.90
N SER A 116 11.04 -5.99 13.28
CA SER A 116 12.33 -5.42 12.98
C SER A 116 13.19 -6.45 12.25
N PHE A 117 13.89 -6.01 11.21
CA PHE A 117 14.79 -6.88 10.47
C PHE A 117 16.11 -6.18 10.13
N PRO A 118 17.22 -6.95 10.10
CA PRO A 118 18.53 -6.41 9.78
C PRO A 118 18.66 -6.13 8.28
N TYR A 119 19.15 -4.95 7.94
CA TYR A 119 19.64 -4.64 6.60
C TYR A 119 21.16 -4.70 6.59
N THR A 120 21.68 -5.88 6.22
CA THR A 120 23.11 -6.15 6.24
C THR A 120 23.78 -5.58 5.00
N LEU A 121 24.76 -4.68 5.21
CA LEU A 121 25.60 -4.16 4.15
C LEU A 121 26.77 -5.11 3.86
N CYS A 122 27.44 -5.58 4.92
CA CYS A 122 28.55 -6.52 4.79
C CYS A 122 28.81 -7.30 6.09
N HIS A 123 29.72 -8.28 6.01
CA HIS A 123 30.28 -8.90 7.21
C HIS A 123 31.10 -7.88 8.02
N PRO A 124 31.09 -7.96 9.36
CA PRO A 124 31.80 -7.02 10.23
C PRO A 124 33.28 -6.84 9.88
N ILE A 125 33.96 -7.91 9.46
CA ILE A 125 35.39 -7.88 9.10
C ILE A 125 35.72 -6.96 7.91
N ARG A 126 34.71 -6.53 7.14
CA ARG A 126 34.85 -5.64 5.98
C ARG A 126 34.36 -4.22 6.24
N ASN A 127 33.89 -3.90 7.45
CA ASN A 127 33.27 -2.61 7.76
C ASN A 127 34.18 -1.41 7.44
N MET A 128 35.49 -1.50 7.71
CA MET A 128 36.48 -0.43 7.46
C MET A 128 36.66 -0.08 5.96
N ARG A 129 36.11 -0.91 5.05
CA ARG A 129 36.18 -0.69 3.60
C ARG A 129 34.86 -0.17 3.03
N VAL A 130 33.83 -0.01 3.86
CA VAL A 130 32.51 0.45 3.41
C VAL A 130 32.48 1.97 3.40
N THR A 131 32.17 2.55 2.25
CA THR A 131 31.92 3.98 2.07
C THR A 131 30.43 4.32 1.98
N LEU A 132 29.60 3.32 1.68
CA LEU A 132 28.15 3.49 1.55
C LEU A 132 27.50 3.49 2.94
N LEU A 133 26.78 4.58 3.28
CA LEU A 133 26.05 4.72 4.55
C LEU A 133 26.95 4.59 5.79
N SER A 134 28.26 4.83 5.65
CA SER A 134 29.24 4.73 6.74
C SER A 134 28.93 5.62 7.94
N ASP A 135 28.23 6.72 7.70
CA ASP A 135 27.92 7.71 8.73
C ASP A 135 26.73 7.30 9.61
N VAL A 136 25.95 6.30 9.17
CA VAL A 136 24.72 5.85 9.84
C VAL A 136 24.70 4.35 10.14
N ALA A 137 25.48 3.55 9.42
CA ALA A 137 25.57 2.10 9.62
C ALA A 137 26.60 1.76 10.70
N ASN A 138 26.34 0.69 11.44
CA ASN A 138 27.29 0.17 12.42
C ASN A 138 27.15 -1.34 12.59
N ILE A 139 27.83 -1.90 13.59
CA ILE A 139 27.75 -3.34 13.88
C ILE A 139 26.58 -3.61 14.82
N GLY A 140 25.66 -4.46 14.38
CA GLY A 140 24.61 -5.04 15.21
C GLY A 140 24.83 -6.53 15.43
N TYR A 141 24.00 -7.09 16.31
CA TYR A 141 23.92 -8.53 16.57
C TYR A 141 22.51 -9.03 16.26
N ASN A 142 22.41 -10.11 15.48
CA ASN A 142 21.16 -10.82 15.28
C ASN A 142 21.13 -12.04 16.21
N ALA A 143 20.30 -11.98 17.25
CA ALA A 143 20.22 -13.04 18.27
C ALA A 143 19.73 -14.37 17.70
N THR A 144 18.74 -14.35 16.82
CA THR A 144 18.18 -15.54 16.17
C THR A 144 19.22 -16.33 15.38
N LYS A 145 20.05 -15.61 14.61
CA LYS A 145 21.11 -16.21 13.77
C LYS A 145 22.44 -16.35 14.50
N LYS A 146 22.58 -15.76 15.69
CA LYS A 146 23.84 -15.69 16.47
C LYS A 146 25.02 -15.13 15.67
N ILE A 147 24.77 -14.09 14.89
CA ILE A 147 25.81 -13.46 14.05
C ILE A 147 25.84 -11.94 14.23
N HIS A 148 27.04 -11.40 14.18
CA HIS A 148 27.25 -9.97 14.00
C HIS A 148 27.18 -9.60 12.51
N TYR A 149 26.62 -8.42 12.24
CA TYR A 149 26.52 -7.87 10.90
C TYR A 149 26.82 -6.38 10.93
N TYR A 150 27.39 -5.85 9.84
CA TYR A 150 27.53 -4.41 9.65
C TYR A 150 26.41 -3.92 8.75
N GLY A 151 25.63 -2.93 9.20
CA GLY A 151 24.52 -2.40 8.43
C GLY A 151 23.57 -1.52 9.24
N LEU A 152 22.30 -1.57 8.85
CA LEU A 152 21.19 -0.84 9.46
C LEU A 152 20.16 -1.82 9.99
N LYS A 153 19.22 -1.30 10.76
CA LYS A 153 18.03 -2.02 11.20
C LYS A 153 16.79 -1.27 10.75
N PHE A 154 15.86 -2.00 10.14
CA PHE A 154 14.56 -1.49 9.75
C PHE A 154 13.54 -2.00 10.75
N SER A 155 12.74 -1.10 11.30
CA SER A 155 11.59 -1.42 12.13
C SER A 155 10.35 -0.95 11.37
N VAL A 156 9.36 -1.80 11.17
CA VAL A 156 8.17 -1.47 10.36
C VAL A 156 6.91 -1.77 11.16
N LEU A 157 6.03 -0.78 11.23
CA LEU A 157 4.67 -0.93 11.71
C LEU A 157 3.77 -1.19 10.49
N VAL A 158 3.12 -2.34 10.46
CA VAL A 158 2.16 -2.72 9.41
C VAL A 158 0.76 -2.87 10.00
N SER A 159 -0.27 -2.70 9.19
CA SER A 159 -1.64 -2.99 9.57
C SER A 159 -1.93 -4.50 9.61
N ASP A 160 -3.06 -4.87 10.22
CA ASP A 160 -3.66 -6.22 10.15
C ASP A 160 -3.93 -6.73 8.71
N SER A 161 -4.02 -5.83 7.74
CA SER A 161 -4.15 -6.11 6.31
C SER A 161 -2.80 -6.15 5.56
N GLY A 162 -1.68 -5.98 6.28
CA GLY A 162 -0.33 -6.06 5.74
C GLY A 162 0.19 -4.80 5.05
N PHE A 163 -0.46 -3.64 5.26
CA PHE A 163 0.00 -2.38 4.71
C PHE A 163 1.01 -1.70 5.65
N PRO A 164 2.19 -1.27 5.15
CA PRO A 164 3.11 -0.46 5.93
C PRO A 164 2.48 0.89 6.30
N ILE A 165 2.46 1.19 7.59
CA ILE A 165 1.92 2.42 8.17
C ILE A 165 3.02 3.40 8.49
N ASP A 166 4.05 2.91 9.18
CA ASP A 166 5.20 3.69 9.59
C ASP A 166 6.46 2.82 9.62
N TYR A 167 7.63 3.45 9.57
CA TYR A 167 8.90 2.75 9.62
C TYR A 167 10.02 3.60 10.24
N GLY A 168 10.90 2.93 10.98
CA GLY A 168 12.12 3.49 11.55
C GLY A 168 13.34 2.85 10.91
N VAL A 169 14.35 3.66 10.56
CA VAL A 169 15.65 3.17 10.09
C VAL A 169 16.72 3.64 11.04
N THR A 170 17.39 2.71 11.70
CA THR A 170 18.39 3.01 12.71
C THR A 170 19.72 2.31 12.43
N PRO A 171 20.82 2.73 13.08
CA PRO A 171 22.01 1.91 13.15
C PRO A 171 21.68 0.50 13.67
N ALA A 172 22.42 -0.51 13.19
CA ALA A 172 22.20 -1.91 13.52
C ALA A 172 22.30 -2.25 15.03
N SER A 173 23.02 -1.43 15.80
CA SER A 173 23.20 -1.61 17.24
C SER A 173 22.01 -1.16 18.10
N ILE A 174 21.10 -0.36 17.55
CA ILE A 174 19.96 0.17 18.31
C ILE A 174 18.99 -0.95 18.66
N TYR A 175 18.46 -0.96 19.88
CA TYR A 175 17.54 -1.99 20.34
C TYR A 175 16.12 -1.74 19.83
N ASP A 176 15.41 -2.84 19.52
CA ASP A 176 14.13 -2.80 18.80
C ASP A 176 13.04 -2.08 19.63
N GLY A 177 13.06 -2.25 20.95
CA GLY A 177 12.14 -1.57 21.87
C GLY A 177 12.28 -0.05 21.89
N ASP A 178 13.48 0.49 21.67
CA ASP A 178 13.68 1.95 21.66
C ASP A 178 13.05 2.57 20.40
N VAL A 179 13.18 1.91 19.25
CA VAL A 179 12.57 2.35 17.98
C VAL A 179 11.06 2.14 17.99
N ALA A 180 10.60 1.04 18.61
CA ALA A 180 9.17 0.77 18.74
C ALA A 180 8.44 1.88 19.48
N LEU A 181 9.03 2.48 20.53
CA LEU A 181 8.39 3.59 21.23
C LEU A 181 8.08 4.77 20.29
N GLU A 182 9.06 5.16 19.46
CA GLU A 182 8.89 6.24 18.49
C GLU A 182 7.80 5.92 17.43
N LEU A 183 7.77 4.68 16.94
CA LEU A 183 6.76 4.23 15.98
C LEU A 183 5.36 4.12 16.59
N LEU A 184 5.28 3.78 17.88
CA LEU A 184 4.02 3.63 18.59
C LEU A 184 3.41 4.97 19.01
N GLU A 185 4.23 5.99 19.29
CA GLU A 185 3.75 7.34 19.63
C GLU A 185 2.86 7.94 18.55
N ASN A 186 3.18 7.69 17.27
CA ASN A 186 2.43 8.18 16.11
C ASN A 186 1.46 7.14 15.53
N SER A 187 1.33 5.98 16.17
CA SER A 187 0.54 4.88 15.63
C SER A 187 -0.96 5.23 15.62
N PRO A 188 -1.66 5.02 14.48
CA PRO A 188 -3.11 5.18 14.43
C PRO A 188 -3.86 4.03 15.12
N PHE A 189 -3.15 2.99 15.59
CA PHE A 189 -3.77 1.78 16.14
C PHE A 189 -3.86 1.79 17.66
N PRO A 190 -5.02 1.40 18.23
CA PRO A 190 -5.17 1.27 19.68
C PRO A 190 -4.41 0.06 20.24
N ILE A 191 -4.14 -0.96 19.41
CA ILE A 191 -3.45 -2.20 19.79
C ILE A 191 -2.41 -2.50 18.72
N VAL A 192 -1.18 -2.79 19.14
CA VAL A 192 -0.09 -3.24 18.28
C VAL A 192 0.53 -4.51 18.87
N TYR A 193 0.66 -5.55 18.05
CA TYR A 193 1.36 -6.78 18.41
C TYR A 193 2.79 -6.74 17.89
N GLY A 194 3.74 -7.18 18.72
CA GLY A 194 5.14 -7.33 18.34
C GLY A 194 5.72 -8.59 18.95
N ASP A 195 6.97 -8.89 18.58
CA ASP A 195 7.73 -9.96 19.22
C ASP A 195 7.97 -9.65 20.72
N LYS A 196 8.20 -10.68 21.51
CA LYS A 196 8.53 -10.54 22.94
C LYS A 196 9.80 -9.70 23.15
N GLY A 197 10.72 -9.73 22.18
CA GLY A 197 11.96 -8.96 22.19
C GLY A 197 11.78 -7.44 22.24
N TYR A 198 10.57 -6.90 22.08
CA TYR A 198 10.29 -5.47 22.25
C TYR A 198 10.02 -5.06 23.71
N VAL A 199 9.65 -6.01 24.58
CA VAL A 199 9.28 -5.74 25.98
C VAL A 199 10.24 -6.37 26.98
N ASP A 200 11.02 -7.36 26.57
CA ASP A 200 12.04 -8.02 27.41
C ASP A 200 13.35 -7.23 27.36
N ARG A 201 13.62 -6.44 28.42
CA ARG A 201 14.93 -5.82 28.69
C ARG A 201 15.85 -6.74 29.49
#